data_AF-A0A0F2QZV3-F1
#
_entry.id   AF-A0A0F2QZV3-F1
#
_cell.length_a   1.000
_cell.length_b   1.000
_cell.length_c   1.000
_cell.angle_alpha   90.00
_cell.angle_beta   90.00
_cell.angle_gamma   90.00
#
_symmetry.space_group_name_H-M   'P 1'
#
loop_
_entity.id
_entity.type
_entity.pdbx_description
1 polymer ?
#
loop_
_entity_poly.entity_id
_entity_poly.type
_entity_poly.pdbx_seq_one_letter_code
_entity_poly.pdbx_strand_id
1 'polypeptide(L)'
;MAPKSIRPDWVHQVPPQGSYRTIFKWGAPDRFHPPKETLLRFIQSHLQIDLSRPPAPQHIGIAPVAPLRPMTLAPADAAHLTAIVGPDNAHTDDFARVRYAHGQSAEEILRLRRGTA
;
A
#
# COMPACT_ATOMS: atom_id res chain seq x y z
N MET A 1 38.15 9.65 9.67
CA MET A 1 37.36 8.47 9.25
C MET A 1 36.27 8.96 8.31
N ALA A 2 36.13 8.38 7.11
CA ALA A 2 35.02 8.71 6.22
C ALA A 2 33.69 8.30 6.90
N PRO A 3 32.62 9.10 6.78
CA PRO A 3 31.33 8.74 7.36
C PRO A 3 30.82 7.44 6.73
N LYS A 4 30.29 6.54 7.56
CA LYS A 4 29.69 5.28 7.09
C LYS A 4 28.55 5.59 6.12
N SER A 5 28.48 4.87 4.99
CA SER A 5 27.42 5.04 4.00
C SER A 5 26.08 4.56 4.57
N ILE A 6 25.02 5.35 4.36
CA ILE A 6 23.66 5.06 4.83
C ILE A 6 22.91 4.38 3.69
N ARG A 7 22.63 3.08 3.82
CA ARG A 7 21.90 2.30 2.82
C ARG A 7 20.84 1.40 3.49
N PRO A 8 19.61 1.88 3.68
CA PRO A 8 18.50 1.04 4.08
C PRO A 8 18.20 -0.03 3.03
N ASP A 9 17.62 -1.14 3.46
CA ASP A 9 17.14 -2.19 2.58
C ASP A 9 15.82 -1.79 1.92
N TRP A 10 15.91 -1.07 0.80
CA TRP A 10 14.74 -0.55 0.10
C TRP A 10 13.98 -1.66 -0.65
N VAL A 11 12.66 -1.67 -0.51
CA VAL A 11 11.83 -2.64 -1.23
C VAL A 11 11.57 -2.21 -2.67
N HIS A 12 12.20 -2.91 -3.61
CA HIS A 12 12.06 -2.72 -5.07
C HIS A 12 11.12 -3.74 -5.73
N GLN A 13 10.41 -4.54 -4.94
CA GLN A 13 9.46 -5.52 -5.44
C GLN A 13 8.19 -4.82 -5.96
N VAL A 14 7.80 -5.14 -7.20
CA VAL A 14 6.48 -4.78 -7.73
C VAL A 14 5.42 -5.41 -6.83
N PRO A 15 4.43 -4.64 -6.32
CA PRO A 15 3.41 -5.18 -5.45
C PRO A 15 2.71 -6.38 -6.10
N PRO A 16 2.61 -7.54 -5.43
CA PRO A 16 1.84 -8.67 -5.95
C PRO A 16 0.40 -8.24 -6.23
N GLN A 17 -0.19 -8.70 -7.34
CA GLN A 17 -1.58 -8.40 -7.66
C GLN A 17 -2.50 -8.85 -6.52
N GLY A 18 -3.51 -8.04 -6.18
CA GLY A 18 -4.42 -8.34 -5.08
C GLY A 18 -3.86 -8.08 -3.68
N SER A 19 -2.61 -7.63 -3.54
CA SER A 19 -2.03 -7.28 -2.24
C SER A 19 -2.47 -5.89 -1.75
N TYR A 20 -2.46 -5.69 -0.44
CA TYR A 20 -2.73 -4.36 0.15
C TYR A 20 -1.82 -3.26 -0.43
N ARG A 21 -0.56 -3.58 -0.76
CA ARG A 21 0.40 -2.63 -1.34
C ARG A 21 -0.02 -2.13 -2.72
N THR A 22 -0.76 -2.91 -3.51
CA THR A 22 -1.30 -2.41 -4.79
C THR A 22 -2.34 -1.30 -4.62
N ILE A 23 -2.95 -1.20 -3.44
CA ILE A 23 -3.96 -0.19 -3.11
C ILE A 23 -3.28 1.12 -2.73
N PHE A 24 -2.32 1.07 -1.80
CA PHE A 24 -1.69 2.29 -1.25
C PHE A 24 -0.39 2.72 -1.97
N LYS A 25 0.17 1.93 -2.89
CA LYS A 25 1.40 2.36 -3.57
C LYS A 25 1.09 3.55 -4.47
N TRP A 26 1.80 4.64 -4.24
CA TRP A 26 1.72 5.83 -5.08
C TRP A 26 2.43 5.64 -6.43
N GLY A 27 1.80 6.14 -7.49
CA GLY A 27 2.34 6.15 -8.86
C GLY A 27 2.45 4.76 -9.50
N ALA A 28 3.28 4.68 -10.54
CA ALA A 28 3.45 3.45 -11.33
C ALA A 28 3.96 2.27 -10.47
N PRO A 29 3.36 1.07 -10.52
CA PRO A 29 3.70 -0.07 -9.64
C PRO A 29 5.16 -0.53 -9.70
N ASP A 30 5.82 -0.34 -10.84
CA ASP A 30 7.18 -0.75 -11.17
C ASP A 30 8.23 0.34 -10.98
N ARG A 31 7.83 1.56 -10.59
CA ARG A 31 8.75 2.67 -10.34
C ARG A 31 9.03 2.83 -8.85
N PHE A 32 10.32 2.92 -8.53
CA PHE A 32 10.87 3.09 -7.19
C PHE A 32 11.93 4.19 -7.22
N HIS A 33 11.87 5.10 -6.25
CA HIS A 33 12.84 6.18 -6.14
C HIS A 33 13.36 6.26 -4.69
N PRO A 34 14.36 5.44 -4.34
CA PRO A 34 15.03 5.55 -3.05
C PRO A 34 15.61 6.97 -2.85
N PRO A 35 15.53 7.54 -1.64
CA PRO A 35 16.21 8.80 -1.32
C PRO A 35 17.72 8.72 -1.56
N LYS A 36 18.30 9.81 -2.09
CA LYS A 36 19.75 9.97 -2.15
C LYS A 36 20.34 10.03 -0.75
N GLU A 37 21.59 9.60 -0.59
CA GLU A 37 22.27 9.59 0.70
C GLU A 37 22.34 10.99 1.36
N THR A 38 22.46 12.05 0.55
CA THR A 38 22.44 13.44 1.04
C THR A 38 21.12 13.80 1.72
N LEU A 39 19.98 13.35 1.18
CA LEU A 39 18.66 13.57 1.78
C LEU A 39 18.51 12.75 3.07
N LEU A 40 19.02 11.52 3.10
CA LEU A 40 19.02 10.71 4.33
C LEU A 40 19.81 11.38 5.45
N ARG A 41 20.97 11.96 5.15
CA ARG A 41 21.77 12.72 6.12
C ARG A 41 21.03 13.96 6.62
N PHE A 42 20.34 14.68 5.73
CA PHE A 42 19.49 15.81 6.09
C PHE A 42 18.36 15.39 7.05
N ILE A 43 17.66 14.29 6.75
CA ILE A 43 16.62 13.75 7.64
C ILE A 43 17.22 13.35 8.99
N GLN A 44 18.37 12.69 8.99
CA GLN A 44 19.10 12.29 10.20
C GLN A 44 19.35 13.49 11.13
N SER A 45 19.86 14.60 10.57
CA SER A 45 20.18 15.80 11.33
C SER A 45 18.95 16.56 11.82
N HIS A 46 17.83 16.52 11.11
CA HIS A 46 16.62 17.27 11.50
C HIS A 46 15.73 16.50 12.46
N LEU A 47 15.61 15.18 12.27
CA LEU A 47 14.75 14.34 13.10
C LEU A 47 15.49 13.65 14.26
N GLN A 48 16.81 13.84 14.36
CA GLN A 48 17.66 13.23 15.40
C GLN A 48 17.55 11.69 15.45
N ILE A 49 17.43 11.05 14.28
CA ILE A 49 17.33 9.59 14.14
C ILE A 49 18.73 9.03 13.83
N ASP A 50 19.09 7.84 14.31
CA ASP A 50 20.31 7.15 13.85
C ASP A 50 20.00 6.21 12.68
N LEU A 51 20.49 6.55 11.49
CA LEU A 51 20.37 5.73 10.28
C LEU A 51 21.65 4.92 9.97
N SER A 52 22.63 4.89 10.87
CA SER A 52 23.85 4.07 10.73
C SER A 52 23.56 2.56 10.83
N ARG A 53 22.41 2.21 11.41
CA ARG A 53 21.84 0.86 11.52
C ARG A 53 20.35 0.92 11.17
N PRO A 54 19.99 1.03 9.89
CA PRO A 54 18.59 1.16 9.50
C PRO A 54 17.80 -0.10 9.89
N PRO A 55 16.54 0.04 10.33
CA PRO A 55 15.69 -1.11 10.63
C PRO A 55 15.37 -1.88 9.34
N ALA A 56 15.10 -3.18 9.50
CA ALA A 56 14.55 -3.98 8.41
C ALA A 56 13.15 -3.48 8.01
N PRO A 57 12.76 -3.57 6.72
CA PRO A 57 11.41 -3.24 6.29
C PRO A 57 10.35 -4.07 7.03
N GLN A 58 9.34 -3.40 7.56
CA GLN A 58 8.20 -4.02 8.23
C GLN A 58 6.89 -3.52 7.62
N HIS A 59 5.83 -4.32 7.73
CA HIS A 59 4.48 -3.95 7.29
C HIS A 59 4.49 -3.38 5.86
N ILE A 60 5.10 -4.13 4.94
CA ILE A 60 5.30 -3.67 3.55
C ILE A 60 4.06 -3.91 2.67
N GLY A 61 2.96 -4.44 3.24
CA GLY A 61 1.67 -4.59 2.56
C GLY A 61 1.61 -5.64 1.45
N ILE A 62 2.57 -6.57 1.36
CA ILE A 62 2.62 -7.56 0.27
C ILE A 62 1.63 -8.72 0.45
N ALA A 63 0.98 -8.83 1.61
CA ALA A 63 -0.03 -9.84 1.84
C ALA A 63 -1.27 -9.58 0.95
N PRO A 64 -1.95 -10.64 0.48
CA PRO A 64 -3.23 -10.50 -0.22
C PRO A 64 -4.26 -9.82 0.69
N VAL A 65 -5.21 -9.12 0.09
CA VAL A 65 -6.37 -8.58 0.82
C VAL A 65 -7.10 -9.71 1.53
N ALA A 66 -7.38 -9.51 2.82
CA ALA A 66 -8.08 -10.49 3.63
C ALA A 66 -9.57 -10.55 3.24
N PRO A 67 -10.21 -11.73 3.32
CA PRO A 67 -11.63 -11.84 3.06
C PRO A 67 -12.45 -10.90 3.94
N LEU A 68 -13.42 -10.20 3.33
CA LEU A 68 -14.30 -9.29 4.06
C LEU A 68 -15.57 -10.02 4.50
N ARG A 69 -16.34 -9.34 5.35
CA ARG A 69 -17.70 -9.80 5.65
C ARG A 69 -18.54 -9.87 4.35
N PRO A 70 -19.44 -10.86 4.23
CA PRO A 70 -20.34 -10.97 3.11
C PRO A 70 -21.13 -9.69 2.86
N MET A 71 -21.40 -9.41 1.59
CA MET A 71 -22.28 -8.31 1.20
C MET A 71 -23.71 -8.57 1.71
N THR A 72 -24.35 -7.52 2.23
CA THR A 72 -25.74 -7.58 2.72
C THR A 72 -26.76 -7.05 1.71
N LEU A 73 -26.30 -6.49 0.59
CA LEU A 73 -27.14 -6.05 -0.51
C LEU A 73 -27.90 -7.24 -1.10
N ALA A 74 -29.20 -7.09 -1.31
CA ALA A 74 -30.02 -8.16 -1.86
C ALA A 74 -29.54 -8.52 -3.29
N PRO A 75 -29.56 -9.80 -3.67
CA PRO A 75 -29.12 -10.21 -5.01
C PRO A 75 -29.88 -9.53 -6.15
N ALA A 76 -31.17 -9.24 -5.94
CA ALA A 76 -31.99 -8.53 -6.93
C ALA A 76 -31.52 -7.08 -7.17
N ASP A 77 -31.17 -6.36 -6.10
CA ASP A 77 -30.66 -4.98 -6.20
C ASP A 77 -29.27 -4.96 -6.83
N ALA A 78 -28.40 -5.89 -6.44
CA ALA A 78 -27.08 -6.04 -7.04
C ALA A 78 -27.18 -6.32 -8.55
N ALA A 79 -28.10 -7.19 -8.96
CA ALA A 79 -28.35 -7.49 -10.37
C ALA A 79 -28.91 -6.27 -11.12
N HIS A 80 -29.82 -5.51 -10.51
CA HIS A 80 -30.38 -4.30 -11.11
C HIS A 80 -29.31 -3.23 -11.34
N LEU A 81 -28.48 -2.95 -10.32
CA LEU A 81 -27.37 -2.01 -10.44
C LEU A 81 -26.36 -2.47 -11.50
N THR A 82 -26.04 -3.75 -11.53
CA THR A 82 -25.14 -4.35 -12.54
C THR A 82 -25.69 -4.18 -13.95
N ALA A 83 -27.00 -4.29 -14.15
CA ALA A 83 -27.61 -4.08 -15.47
C ALA A 83 -27.50 -2.63 -15.95
N ILE A 84 -27.45 -1.66 -15.04
CA ILE A 84 -27.30 -0.23 -15.38
C ILE A 84 -25.86 0.09 -15.80
N VAL A 85 -24.86 -0.39 -15.03
CA VAL A 85 -23.44 -0.05 -15.25
C VAL A 85 -22.71 -1.03 -16.18
N GLY A 86 -23.29 -2.21 -16.42
CA GLY A 86 -22.66 -3.32 -17.14
C GLY A 86 -21.78 -4.20 -16.23
N PRO A 87 -21.64 -5.49 -16.55
CA PRO A 87 -20.91 -6.46 -15.71
C PRO A 87 -19.43 -6.10 -15.51
N ASP A 88 -18.79 -5.49 -16.51
CA ASP A 88 -17.38 -5.09 -16.44
C ASP A 88 -17.13 -3.94 -15.45
N ASN A 89 -18.17 -3.19 -15.05
CA ASN A 89 -18.10 -2.08 -14.11
C ASN A 89 -18.70 -2.42 -12.73
N ALA A 90 -19.15 -3.67 -12.54
CA ALA A 90 -19.77 -4.12 -11.30
C ALA A 90 -18.88 -5.15 -10.60
N HIS A 91 -18.18 -4.72 -9.55
CA HIS A 91 -17.27 -5.57 -8.79
C HIS A 91 -17.75 -5.73 -7.34
N THR A 92 -17.75 -6.97 -6.86
CA THR A 92 -18.11 -7.32 -5.48
C THR A 92 -17.01 -8.08 -4.76
N ASP A 93 -15.85 -8.30 -5.40
CA ASP A 93 -14.72 -8.98 -4.78
C ASP A 93 -14.09 -8.12 -3.67
N ASP A 94 -13.46 -8.79 -2.71
CA ASP A 94 -12.92 -8.14 -1.52
C ASP A 94 -11.79 -7.16 -1.85
N PHE A 95 -11.02 -7.42 -2.90
CA PHE A 95 -9.95 -6.53 -3.33
C PHE A 95 -10.52 -5.19 -3.83
N ALA A 96 -11.49 -5.23 -4.76
CA ALA A 96 -12.15 -4.03 -5.26
C ALA A 96 -12.81 -3.25 -4.12
N ARG A 97 -13.48 -3.94 -3.19
CA ARG A 97 -14.14 -3.33 -2.03
C ARG A 97 -13.16 -2.59 -1.13
N VAL A 98 -12.01 -3.17 -0.80
CA VAL A 98 -10.96 -2.45 -0.03
C VAL A 98 -10.35 -1.32 -0.86
N ARG A 99 -10.07 -1.56 -2.15
CA ARG A 99 -9.45 -0.54 -3.02
C ARG A 99 -10.28 0.74 -3.10
N TYR A 100 -11.59 0.61 -3.22
CA TYR A 100 -12.49 1.75 -3.39
C TYR A 100 -13.08 2.29 -2.09
N ALA A 101 -12.75 1.68 -0.94
CA ALA A 101 -13.12 2.18 0.39
C ALA A 101 -11.99 3.02 1.05
N HIS A 102 -10.77 2.98 0.52
CA HIS A 102 -9.60 3.61 1.13
C HIS A 102 -8.96 4.63 0.19
N GLY A 103 -8.64 5.79 0.75
CA GLY A 103 -7.87 6.84 0.11
C GLY A 103 -6.35 6.65 0.25
N GLN A 104 -5.64 7.78 0.31
CA GLN A 104 -4.18 7.85 0.40
C GLN A 104 -3.74 8.64 1.64
N SER A 105 -4.60 8.77 2.65
CA SER A 105 -4.20 9.40 3.91
C SER A 105 -3.15 8.55 4.62
N ALA A 106 -2.27 9.19 5.40
CA ALA A 106 -1.23 8.46 6.14
C ALA A 106 -1.81 7.36 7.05
N GLU A 107 -2.97 7.62 7.67
CA GLU A 107 -3.67 6.65 8.52
C GLU A 107 -4.13 5.41 7.74
N GLU A 108 -4.78 5.60 6.60
CA GLU A 108 -5.24 4.49 5.74
C GLU A 108 -4.05 3.68 5.22
N ILE A 109 -3.00 4.35 4.74
CA ILE A 109 -1.79 3.68 4.25
C ILE A 109 -1.15 2.83 5.35
N LEU A 110 -1.08 3.34 6.59
CA LEU A 110 -0.50 2.61 7.72
C LEU A 110 -1.33 1.40 8.15
N ARG A 111 -2.68 1.47 8.04
CA ARG A 111 -3.58 0.33 8.27
C ARG A 111 -3.38 -0.75 7.19
N LEU A 112 -3.46 -0.37 5.92
CA LEU A 112 -3.29 -1.29 4.80
C LEU A 112 -1.90 -1.95 4.79
N ARG A 113 -0.85 -1.23 5.20
CA ARG A 113 0.51 -1.78 5.39
C ARG A 113 0.55 -2.95 6.38
N ARG A 114 -0.30 -2.91 7.41
CA ARG A 114 -0.45 -3.97 8.42
C ARG A 114 -1.47 -5.04 8.01
N GLY A 115 -2.10 -4.89 6.86
CA GLY A 115 -3.14 -5.79 6.37
C GLY A 115 -4.48 -5.62 7.07
N THR A 116 -4.74 -4.44 7.64
CA THR A 116 -6.05 -4.08 8.19
C THR A 116 -6.72 -3.08 7.26
N ALA A 117 -7.94 -3.40 6.84
CA ALA A 117 -8.81 -2.54 6.04
C ALA A 117 -10.01 -2.10 6.87
#